data_AF-A0A034WVL9-F1
#
_entry.id   AF-A0A034WVL9-F1
#
_cell.length_a   1.000
_cell.length_b   1.000
_cell.length_c   1.000
_cell.angle_alpha   90.00
_cell.angle_beta   90.00
_cell.angle_gamma   90.00
#
_symmetry.space_group_name_H-M   'P 1'
#
loop_
_entity.id
_entity.type
_entity.pdbx_description
1 polymer ?
#
loop_
_entity_poly.entity_id
_entity_poly.type
_entity_poly.pdbx_seq_one_letter_code
_entity_poly.pdbx_strand_id
1 'polypeptide(L)'
;YDSEANIKKALRAVSLYCVFIVMTTVVAVSARHHYMYYFNHAIKRHFLIYERLVTYNEWWSELADSFLPEVLPSPQASNESVATENANSNPGVNASTASAAHKIIKLDESILLGTPRLRQLRVVDTTCGGSKSFAKHFHFICYPDYSYSDSKTTGEHIGAKYESAYHLSAMPIQGRIHTYWGGGFVQNLDRNFNESLPLIESLAQLDWLDRGTRLMIFEFTLYNKNTDLFNNVKILGEVPVTGGVLLYIQVQAVQKHAVWTGSVWIIVSAIIFYIMAMYYCVGEILVCRRSGYKKYLKNFWNIVDLVILILE
;
A
#
# COMPACT_ATOMS: atom_id res chain seq x y z
N TYR A 1 -33.87 19.58 -44.11
CA TYR A 1 -32.92 20.12 -43.13
C TYR A 1 -33.70 20.32 -41.84
N ASP A 2 -33.42 19.46 -40.87
CA ASP A 2 -33.90 19.40 -39.47
C ASP A 2 -35.41 19.48 -39.18
N SER A 3 -36.04 18.30 -39.10
CA SER A 3 -37.34 18.21 -38.44
C SER A 3 -37.16 18.52 -36.95
N GLU A 4 -38.05 19.32 -36.39
CA GLU A 4 -38.09 19.69 -34.97
C GLU A 4 -37.99 18.46 -34.03
N ALA A 5 -38.47 17.30 -34.50
CA ALA A 5 -38.37 16.02 -33.80
C ALA A 5 -36.93 15.50 -33.66
N ASN A 6 -36.08 15.67 -34.68
CA ASN A 6 -34.67 15.27 -34.62
C ASN A 6 -33.89 16.17 -33.65
N ILE A 7 -34.17 17.48 -33.67
CA ILE A 7 -33.56 18.44 -32.74
C ILE A 7 -33.96 18.09 -31.30
N LYS A 8 -35.25 17.83 -31.03
CA LYS A 8 -35.73 17.42 -29.68
C LYS A 8 -35.10 16.11 -29.22
N LYS A 9 -34.91 15.14 -30.12
CA LYS A 9 -34.27 13.85 -29.79
C LYS A 9 -32.78 14.04 -29.47
N ALA A 10 -32.06 14.83 -30.27
CA ALA A 10 -30.66 15.14 -30.03
C ALA A 10 -30.48 15.90 -28.70
N LEU A 11 -31.31 16.91 -28.44
CA LEU A 11 -31.28 17.68 -27.19
C LEU A 11 -31.51 16.80 -25.95
N ARG A 12 -32.47 15.86 -26.01
CA ARG A 12 -32.72 14.90 -24.93
C ARG A 12 -31.51 14.00 -24.68
N ALA A 13 -30.88 13.48 -25.73
CA ALA A 13 -29.70 12.64 -25.60
C ALA A 13 -28.52 13.40 -24.98
N VAL A 14 -28.26 14.63 -25.44
CA VAL A 14 -27.21 15.49 -24.87
C VAL A 14 -27.50 15.82 -23.41
N SER A 15 -28.75 16.15 -23.07
CA SER A 15 -29.15 16.43 -21.69
C SER A 15 -28.95 15.22 -20.78
N LEU A 16 -29.33 14.02 -21.21
CA LEU A 16 -29.12 12.79 -20.44
C LEU A 16 -27.64 12.49 -20.24
N TYR A 17 -26.83 12.73 -21.26
CA TYR A 17 -25.38 12.54 -21.18
C TYR A 17 -24.72 13.54 -20.22
N CYS A 18 -25.16 14.79 -20.21
CA CYS A 18 -24.69 15.79 -19.25
C CYS A 18 -25.02 15.38 -17.81
N VAL A 19 -26.25 14.92 -17.55
CA VAL A 19 -26.65 14.41 -16.23
C VAL A 19 -25.79 13.21 -15.84
N PHE A 20 -25.53 12.31 -16.79
CA PHE A 20 -24.70 11.14 -16.56
C PHE A 20 -23.27 11.53 -16.14
N ILE A 21 -22.61 12.42 -16.87
CA ILE A 21 -21.28 12.93 -16.52
C ILE A 21 -21.28 13.52 -15.10
N VAL A 22 -22.27 14.34 -14.76
CA VAL A 22 -22.37 14.94 -13.42
C VAL A 22 -22.46 13.83 -12.35
N MET A 23 -23.30 12.82 -12.56
CA MET A 23 -23.41 11.70 -11.61
C MET A 23 -22.11 10.90 -11.50
N THR A 24 -21.44 10.60 -12.61
CA THR A 24 -20.14 9.93 -12.61
C THR A 24 -19.10 10.74 -11.83
N THR A 25 -19.06 12.06 -12.01
CA THR A 25 -18.15 12.92 -11.24
C THR A 25 -18.45 12.92 -9.75
N VAL A 26 -19.73 12.95 -9.35
CA VAL A 26 -20.13 12.88 -7.94
C VAL A 26 -19.69 11.56 -7.31
N VAL A 27 -19.93 10.43 -7.98
CA VAL A 27 -19.51 9.10 -7.49
C VAL A 27 -17.98 9.01 -7.43
N ALA A 28 -17.27 9.47 -8.46
CA ALA A 28 -15.82 9.45 -8.50
C ALA A 28 -15.16 10.30 -7.40
N VAL A 29 -15.72 11.49 -7.11
CA VAL A 29 -15.27 12.34 -6.01
C VAL A 29 -15.63 11.74 -4.65
N SER A 30 -16.79 11.07 -4.53
CA SER A 30 -17.20 10.46 -3.26
C SER A 30 -16.23 9.37 -2.76
N ALA A 31 -15.54 8.70 -3.69
CA ALA A 31 -14.54 7.68 -3.40
C ALA A 31 -13.17 8.27 -2.99
N ARG A 32 -12.97 9.59 -3.08
CA ARG A 32 -11.71 10.28 -2.74
C ARG A 32 -11.93 11.26 -1.62
N HIS A 33 -11.36 10.97 -0.46
CA HIS A 33 -11.38 11.90 0.66
C HIS A 33 -10.23 12.91 0.57
N HIS A 34 -10.53 14.20 0.80
CA HIS A 34 -9.56 15.30 0.66
C HIS A 34 -8.28 15.05 1.48
N TYR A 35 -8.41 14.49 2.69
CA TYR A 35 -7.28 14.25 3.59
C TYR A 35 -6.40 13.04 3.21
N MET A 36 -6.77 12.22 2.21
CA MET A 36 -5.95 11.05 1.81
C MET A 36 -4.57 11.47 1.31
N TYR A 37 -4.49 12.57 0.56
CA TYR A 37 -3.22 13.10 0.07
C TYR A 37 -2.33 13.55 1.23
N TYR A 38 -2.87 14.37 2.14
CA TYR A 38 -2.13 14.89 3.29
C TYR A 38 -1.70 13.77 4.23
N PHE A 39 -2.54 12.75 4.44
CA PHE A 39 -2.19 11.62 5.29
C PHE A 39 -1.03 10.80 4.70
N ASN A 40 -1.08 10.51 3.40
CA ASN A 40 0.04 9.85 2.71
C ASN A 40 1.32 10.68 2.76
N HIS A 41 1.22 11.98 2.53
CA HIS A 41 2.37 12.87 2.52
C HIS A 41 2.99 13.02 3.92
N ALA A 42 2.16 13.14 4.97
CA ALA A 42 2.59 13.22 6.35
C ALA A 42 3.42 11.98 6.74
N ILE A 43 2.92 10.77 6.46
CA ILE A 43 3.65 9.52 6.76
C ILE A 43 4.97 9.43 5.97
N LYS A 44 4.96 9.76 4.67
CA LYS A 44 6.21 9.75 3.87
C LYS A 44 7.25 10.70 4.44
N ARG A 45 6.83 11.91 4.84
CA ARG A 45 7.71 12.92 5.42
C ARG A 45 8.15 12.57 6.83
N HIS A 46 7.34 11.82 7.55
CA HIS A 46 7.63 11.40 8.92
C HIS A 46 8.76 10.37 8.98
N PHE A 47 8.69 9.32 8.16
CA PHE A 47 9.76 8.31 8.09
C PHE A 47 11.01 8.80 7.35
N LEU A 48 10.91 9.89 6.57
CA LEU A 48 12.03 10.46 5.78
C LEU A 48 12.77 9.44 4.88
N ILE A 49 12.08 8.37 4.48
CA ILE A 49 12.64 7.33 3.62
C ILE A 49 12.59 7.82 2.18
N TYR A 50 13.75 8.25 1.69
CA TYR A 50 14.00 8.47 0.26
C TYR A 50 14.50 7.18 -0.38
N GLU A 51 14.25 7.04 -1.69
CA GLU A 51 14.72 5.91 -2.47
C GLU A 51 16.26 5.93 -2.52
N ARG A 52 16.89 4.91 -1.93
CA ARG A 52 18.35 4.78 -1.87
C ARG A 52 18.81 3.32 -1.83
N LEU A 53 20.06 3.09 -2.19
CA LEU A 53 20.71 1.80 -1.96
C LEU A 53 21.34 1.78 -0.57
N VAL A 54 21.10 0.71 0.17
CA VAL A 54 21.66 0.40 1.48
C VAL A 54 22.22 -1.02 1.50
N THR A 55 23.00 -1.35 2.52
CA THR A 55 23.44 -2.74 2.79
C THR A 55 22.39 -3.49 3.63
N TYR A 56 22.54 -4.82 3.71
CA TYR A 56 21.68 -5.64 4.59
C TYR A 56 21.77 -5.20 6.06
N ASN A 57 22.98 -4.90 6.53
CA ASN A 57 23.20 -4.47 7.91
C ASN A 57 22.60 -3.09 8.16
N GLU A 58 22.75 -2.16 7.21
CA GLU A 58 22.11 -0.85 7.28
C GLU A 58 20.59 -0.98 7.34
N TRP A 59 19.98 -1.83 6.51
CA TRP A 59 18.54 -2.06 6.56
C TRP A 59 18.06 -2.56 7.92
N TRP A 60 18.77 -3.53 8.52
CA TRP A 60 18.44 -4.01 9.87
C TRP A 60 18.63 -2.94 10.94
N SER A 61 19.70 -2.15 10.87
CA SER A 61 19.92 -1.04 11.80
C SER A 61 18.86 0.05 11.68
N GLU A 62 18.45 0.41 10.46
CA GLU A 62 17.37 1.39 10.25
C GLU A 62 16.02 0.86 10.75
N LEU A 63 15.75 -0.44 10.54
CA LEU A 63 14.56 -1.07 11.07
C LEU A 63 14.51 -1.01 12.61
N ALA A 64 15.60 -1.35 13.29
CA ALA A 64 15.67 -1.39 14.74
C ALA A 64 15.71 0.02 15.37
N ASP A 65 16.51 0.94 14.83
CA ASP A 65 16.80 2.23 15.44
C ASP A 65 15.84 3.34 15.01
N SER A 66 15.30 3.27 13.78
CA SER A 66 14.48 4.34 13.20
C SER A 66 13.02 3.93 13.00
N PHE A 67 12.76 2.77 12.39
CA PHE A 67 11.40 2.41 11.99
C PHE A 67 10.58 1.80 13.14
N LEU A 68 11.15 0.87 13.90
CA LEU A 68 10.43 0.19 14.99
C LEU A 68 10.05 1.17 16.13
N PRO A 69 10.93 2.06 16.62
CA PRO A 69 10.59 2.98 17.70
C PRO A 69 9.58 4.07 17.29
N GLU A 70 9.42 4.30 15.98
CA GLU A 70 8.40 5.19 15.42
C GLU A 70 7.01 4.56 15.45
N VAL A 71 6.93 3.26 15.19
CA VAL A 71 5.67 2.52 15.09
C VAL A 71 5.20 2.00 16.44
N LEU A 72 6.13 1.53 17.28
CA LEU A 72 5.84 1.02 18.61
C LEU A 72 6.40 1.99 19.66
N PRO A 73 5.58 2.52 20.57
CA PRO A 73 6.05 3.41 21.60
C PRO A 73 7.05 2.67 22.51
N SER A 74 8.22 3.28 22.71
CA SER A 74 9.16 2.81 23.73
C SER A 74 8.55 3.00 25.12
N PRO A 75 8.74 2.06 26.06
CA PRO A 75 8.20 2.17 27.42
C PRO A 75 8.67 3.42 28.20
N GLN A 76 9.68 4.15 27.72
CA GLN A 76 10.10 5.42 28.34
C GLN A 76 9.17 6.60 28.00
N ALA A 77 8.28 6.48 27.02
CA ALA A 77 7.31 7.51 26.66
C ALA A 77 6.06 7.53 27.56
N SER A 78 5.83 6.49 28.37
CA SER A 78 4.64 6.36 29.23
C SER A 78 4.83 6.81 30.68
N ASN A 79 6.00 7.34 31.05
CA ASN A 79 6.28 7.77 32.43
C ASN A 79 5.92 9.24 32.73
N GLU A 80 5.20 9.93 31.83
CA GLU A 80 4.61 11.24 32.11
C GLU A 80 3.11 11.23 31.89
N SER A 81 2.38 10.53 32.77
CA SER A 81 1.01 10.91 33.07
C SER A 81 0.66 10.56 34.51
N VAL A 82 0.16 11.56 35.23
CA VAL A 82 -0.27 11.59 36.64
C VAL A 82 0.84 11.93 37.65
N ALA A 83 1.40 13.14 37.52
CA ALA A 83 1.83 13.88 38.70
C ALA A 83 0.57 14.53 39.32
N THR A 84 0.10 13.97 40.42
CA THR A 84 -0.88 14.58 41.29
C THR A 84 -0.36 15.95 41.74
N GLU A 85 -1.19 16.98 41.53
CA GLU A 85 -0.97 18.30 42.11
C GLU A 85 -0.81 18.18 43.62
N ASN A 86 0.40 18.46 44.12
CA ASN A 86 0.59 18.91 45.49
C ASN A 86 1.48 20.14 45.43
N ALA A 87 0.83 21.30 45.54
CA ALA A 87 1.47 22.57 45.77
C ALA A 87 2.25 22.53 47.09
N ASN A 88 3.52 22.95 47.04
CA ASN A 88 4.21 23.85 48.00
C ASN A 88 5.72 23.59 48.00
N SER A 89 6.51 24.48 47.39
CA SER A 89 7.62 25.22 48.03
C SER A 89 8.63 25.81 47.03
N ASN A 90 8.67 27.15 47.04
CA ASN A 90 9.76 28.11 46.86
C ASN A 90 10.65 28.18 45.59
N PRO A 91 11.03 29.41 45.18
CA PRO A 91 11.68 29.68 43.91
C PRO A 91 13.20 29.76 44.05
N GLY A 92 13.92 29.22 43.08
CA GLY A 92 15.35 29.46 42.97
C GLY A 92 16.02 28.68 41.86
N VAL A 93 16.77 29.43 41.03
CA VAL A 93 17.93 28.99 40.26
C VAL A 93 17.70 28.65 38.77
N ASN A 94 17.99 29.69 37.99
CA ASN A 94 18.73 29.73 36.72
C ASN A 94 18.21 28.99 35.48
N ALA A 95 17.68 29.81 34.57
CA ALA A 95 17.63 29.54 33.16
C ALA A 95 19.04 29.31 32.59
N SER A 96 19.33 28.07 32.20
CA SER A 96 20.27 27.77 31.14
C SER A 96 19.54 26.94 30.08
N THR A 97 19.18 27.64 29.01
CA THR A 97 18.90 27.17 27.65
C THR A 97 19.38 25.74 27.37
N ALA A 98 18.49 24.78 27.54
CA ALA A 98 18.41 23.62 26.66
C ALA A 98 17.03 23.70 26.02
N SER A 99 17.00 24.15 24.77
CA SER A 99 15.88 23.87 23.87
C SER A 99 15.78 22.35 23.78
N ALA A 100 15.04 21.75 24.73
CA ALA A 100 14.55 20.40 24.62
C ALA A 100 13.54 20.48 23.47
N ALA A 101 14.07 20.21 22.28
CA ALA A 101 13.32 20.19 21.05
C ALA A 101 12.08 19.33 21.26
N HIS A 102 10.95 20.02 21.37
CA HIS A 102 9.63 19.49 21.12
C HIS A 102 9.68 18.76 19.78
N LYS A 103 9.87 17.45 19.82
CA LYS A 103 9.79 16.60 18.62
C LYS A 103 9.27 15.22 18.96
N ILE A 104 8.22 15.18 19.78
CA ILE A 104 7.28 14.07 19.77
C ILE A 104 6.07 14.56 18.96
N ILE A 105 6.13 14.34 17.66
CA ILE A 105 4.94 14.24 16.84
C ILE A 105 5.08 12.85 16.22
N LYS A 106 4.56 11.82 16.89
CA LYS A 106 4.72 10.43 16.43
C LYS A 106 3.40 9.70 16.55
N LEU A 107 2.56 9.90 15.54
CA LEU A 107 1.30 9.18 15.31
C LEU A 107 0.19 9.34 16.38
N ASP A 108 0.23 10.29 17.30
CA ASP A 108 -0.80 10.43 18.38
C ASP A 108 -2.26 10.47 17.87
N GLU A 109 -2.51 11.03 16.69
CA GLU A 109 -3.84 11.09 16.08
C GLU A 109 -4.25 9.81 15.34
N SER A 110 -3.33 8.83 15.24
CA SER A 110 -3.50 7.60 14.49
C SER A 110 -3.11 6.36 15.29
N ILE A 111 -4.03 5.42 15.36
CA ILE A 111 -3.86 4.20 16.14
C ILE A 111 -3.28 3.11 15.24
N LEU A 112 -2.28 2.39 15.74
CA LEU A 112 -1.77 1.18 15.09
C LEU A 112 -2.81 0.05 15.16
N LEU A 113 -3.20 -0.47 14.00
CA LEU A 113 -4.10 -1.62 13.89
C LEU A 113 -3.32 -2.92 13.76
N GLY A 114 -3.71 -3.90 14.57
CA GLY A 114 -3.04 -5.20 14.63
C GLY A 114 -1.61 -5.09 15.17
N THR A 115 -0.75 -5.98 14.68
CA THR A 115 0.69 -5.96 14.91
C THR A 115 1.43 -5.64 13.61
N PRO A 116 2.60 -4.99 13.68
CA PRO A 116 3.48 -4.88 12.54
C PRO A 116 3.94 -6.28 12.12
N ARG A 117 4.23 -6.47 10.83
CA ARG A 117 4.75 -7.75 10.32
C ARG A 117 5.93 -7.53 9.38
N LEU A 118 6.88 -8.45 9.47
CA LEU A 118 7.97 -8.60 8.52
C LEU A 118 7.58 -9.69 7.52
N ARG A 119 7.77 -9.39 6.23
CA ARG A 119 7.51 -10.33 5.15
C ARG A 119 8.67 -10.34 4.18
N GLN A 120 9.07 -11.54 3.79
CA GLN A 120 10.20 -11.77 2.90
C GLN A 120 9.78 -12.65 1.73
N LEU A 121 10.24 -12.29 0.54
CA LEU A 121 10.19 -13.16 -0.64
C LEU A 121 11.61 -13.60 -1.00
N ARG A 122 11.70 -14.88 -1.32
CA ARG A 122 12.95 -15.59 -1.61
C ARG A 122 12.82 -16.36 -2.91
N VAL A 123 13.94 -16.58 -3.58
CA VAL A 123 14.04 -17.47 -4.73
C VAL A 123 14.72 -18.78 -4.35
N VAL A 124 14.42 -19.83 -5.10
CA VAL A 124 15.07 -21.14 -4.97
C VAL A 124 16.51 -21.02 -5.48
N ASP A 125 17.41 -21.72 -4.82
CA ASP A 125 18.80 -21.82 -5.25
C ASP A 125 18.93 -22.67 -6.52
N THR A 126 19.82 -22.23 -7.41
CA THR A 126 20.10 -22.93 -8.66
C THR A 126 21.59 -23.12 -8.84
N THR A 127 21.95 -24.05 -9.72
CA THR A 127 23.36 -24.24 -10.10
C THR A 127 23.83 -23.08 -10.95
N CYS A 128 24.98 -22.50 -10.60
CA CYS A 128 25.56 -21.40 -11.35
C CYS A 128 25.86 -21.81 -12.81
N GLY A 129 25.27 -21.12 -13.78
CA GLY A 129 25.61 -21.25 -15.18
C GLY A 129 27.01 -20.68 -15.51
N GLY A 130 27.61 -21.16 -16.60
CA GLY A 130 28.88 -20.65 -17.11
C GLY A 130 30.10 -21.53 -16.77
N SER A 131 31.29 -20.94 -16.83
CA SER A 131 32.54 -21.67 -16.60
C SER A 131 32.68 -22.14 -15.14
N LYS A 132 33.00 -23.43 -14.95
CA LYS A 132 33.16 -24.07 -13.64
C LYS A 132 34.19 -23.36 -12.74
N SER A 133 35.18 -22.69 -13.34
CA SER A 133 36.20 -21.92 -12.61
C SER A 133 35.62 -20.75 -11.83
N PHE A 134 34.62 -20.05 -12.39
CA PHE A 134 33.92 -18.97 -11.69
C PHE A 134 32.91 -19.53 -10.70
N ALA A 135 32.16 -20.56 -11.08
CA ALA A 135 31.17 -21.19 -10.20
C ALA A 135 31.77 -21.71 -8.87
N LYS A 136 33.02 -22.15 -8.88
CA LYS A 136 33.74 -22.58 -7.66
C LYS A 136 33.82 -21.47 -6.60
N HIS A 137 33.98 -20.21 -7.01
CA HIS A 137 34.04 -19.06 -6.08
C HIS A 137 32.70 -18.79 -5.39
N PHE A 138 31.59 -19.22 -6.00
CA PHE A 138 30.24 -19.09 -5.46
C PHE A 138 29.74 -20.38 -4.81
N HIS A 139 30.63 -21.35 -4.57
CA HIS A 139 30.29 -22.69 -4.06
C HIS A 139 29.22 -23.41 -4.91
N PHE A 140 29.16 -23.09 -6.21
CA PHE A 140 28.18 -23.61 -7.18
C PHE A 140 26.71 -23.23 -6.91
N ILE A 141 26.43 -22.37 -5.92
CA ILE A 141 25.08 -21.92 -5.56
C ILE A 141 24.88 -20.51 -6.10
N CYS A 142 23.88 -20.33 -6.96
CA CYS A 142 23.46 -19.05 -7.50
C CYS A 142 21.99 -18.81 -7.22
N TYR A 143 21.61 -17.54 -7.17
CA TYR A 143 20.21 -17.13 -7.00
C TYR A 143 19.79 -16.36 -8.24
N PRO A 144 18.77 -16.82 -8.98
CA PRO A 144 18.32 -16.17 -10.19
C PRO A 144 17.60 -14.86 -9.87
N ASP A 145 17.22 -14.13 -10.92
CA ASP A 145 16.33 -12.99 -10.79
C ASP A 145 14.93 -13.41 -10.32
N TYR A 146 14.15 -12.47 -9.80
CA TYR A 146 12.81 -12.80 -9.33
C TYR A 146 11.91 -13.20 -10.50
N SER A 147 11.45 -14.45 -10.46
CA SER A 147 10.38 -14.97 -11.31
C SER A 147 9.35 -15.69 -10.44
N TYR A 148 8.10 -15.72 -10.88
CA TYR A 148 7.05 -16.46 -10.20
C TYR A 148 7.40 -17.96 -10.09
N SER A 149 7.99 -18.55 -11.14
CA SER A 149 8.41 -19.95 -11.18
C SER A 149 9.52 -20.29 -10.19
N ASP A 150 10.42 -19.33 -9.96
CA ASP A 150 11.65 -19.53 -9.21
C ASP A 150 11.48 -19.07 -7.75
N SER A 151 10.29 -18.58 -7.40
CA SER A 151 9.96 -18.17 -6.04
C SER A 151 9.89 -19.37 -5.09
N LYS A 152 10.51 -19.24 -3.92
CA LYS A 152 10.47 -20.28 -2.89
C LYS A 152 9.14 -20.16 -2.13
N THR A 153 8.23 -21.10 -2.39
CA THR A 153 6.86 -21.09 -1.85
C THR A 153 6.55 -22.19 -0.83
N THR A 154 7.56 -22.90 -0.34
CA THR A 154 7.37 -24.05 0.56
C THR A 154 8.36 -24.04 1.72
N GLY A 155 7.92 -24.64 2.83
CA GLY A 155 8.72 -24.83 4.04
C GLY A 155 8.69 -23.63 4.99
N GLU A 156 9.72 -23.59 5.82
CA GLU A 156 9.97 -22.58 6.84
C GLU A 156 11.39 -22.04 6.65
N HIS A 157 11.58 -20.75 6.92
CA HIS A 157 12.87 -20.06 6.86
C HIS A 157 13.09 -19.34 8.19
N ILE A 158 13.88 -19.97 9.06
CA ILE A 158 14.29 -19.45 10.38
C ILE A 158 13.06 -18.98 11.19
N GLY A 159 12.17 -19.90 11.55
CA GLY A 159 10.97 -19.59 12.33
C GLY A 159 9.78 -19.06 11.50
N ALA A 160 10.03 -18.47 10.33
CA ALA A 160 8.98 -17.90 9.49
C ALA A 160 8.43 -18.95 8.51
N LYS A 161 7.13 -19.23 8.58
CA LYS A 161 6.46 -20.14 7.63
C LYS A 161 6.10 -19.39 6.34
N TYR A 162 6.17 -20.07 5.20
CA TYR A 162 5.63 -19.52 3.96
C TYR A 162 4.09 -19.46 4.02
N GLU A 163 3.54 -18.29 3.74
CA GLU A 163 2.11 -18.08 3.56
C GLU A 163 1.80 -17.64 2.12
N SER A 164 0.71 -18.19 1.58
CA SER A 164 0.26 -17.86 0.23
C SER A 164 -0.44 -16.49 0.21
N ALA A 165 -0.47 -15.86 -0.96
CA ALA A 165 -1.18 -14.59 -1.17
C ALA A 165 -2.67 -14.67 -0.77
N TYR A 166 -3.29 -15.84 -0.94
CA TYR A 166 -4.68 -16.07 -0.54
C TYR A 166 -4.85 -16.07 0.99
N HIS A 167 -3.96 -16.77 1.71
CA HIS A 167 -4.00 -16.81 3.17
C HIS A 167 -3.74 -15.42 3.79
N LEU A 168 -2.76 -14.71 3.23
CA LEU A 168 -2.44 -13.34 3.63
C LEU A 168 -3.45 -12.29 3.15
N SER A 169 -4.42 -12.67 2.30
CA SER A 169 -5.32 -11.75 1.59
C SER A 169 -4.56 -10.57 0.96
N ALA A 170 -3.40 -10.87 0.37
CA ALA A 170 -2.45 -9.88 -0.11
C ALA A 170 -2.42 -9.85 -1.63
N MET A 171 -2.58 -8.65 -2.18
CA MET A 171 -2.42 -8.41 -3.62
C MET A 171 -0.93 -8.37 -4.02
N PRO A 172 -0.62 -8.59 -5.31
CA PRO A 172 0.73 -8.40 -5.82
C PRO A 172 1.24 -6.99 -5.53
N ILE A 173 2.52 -6.88 -5.22
CA ILE A 173 3.18 -5.64 -4.88
C ILE A 173 3.96 -5.18 -6.09
N GLN A 174 3.58 -4.02 -6.61
CA GLN A 174 4.32 -3.38 -7.68
C GLN A 174 5.57 -2.71 -7.10
N GLY A 175 6.70 -3.33 -7.36
CA GLY A 175 8.02 -2.87 -6.94
C GLY A 175 8.64 -1.82 -7.86
N ARG A 176 9.90 -1.48 -7.61
CA ARG A 176 10.73 -0.65 -8.51
C ARG A 176 11.39 -1.50 -9.59
N ILE A 177 11.85 -2.70 -9.23
CA ILE A 177 12.55 -3.61 -10.13
C ILE A 177 11.57 -4.64 -10.71
N HIS A 178 10.80 -5.33 -9.87
CA HIS A 178 9.84 -6.36 -10.29
C HIS A 178 8.45 -6.18 -9.67
N THR A 179 7.45 -6.85 -10.25
CA THR A 179 6.18 -7.05 -9.57
C THR A 179 6.23 -8.36 -8.81
N TYR A 180 6.06 -8.28 -7.49
CA TYR A 180 6.18 -9.39 -6.57
C TYR A 180 4.80 -9.95 -6.23
N TRP A 181 4.69 -11.28 -6.16
CA TRP A 181 3.45 -11.90 -5.73
C TRP A 181 3.17 -11.64 -4.24
N GLY A 182 1.90 -11.70 -3.83
CA GLY A 182 1.49 -11.35 -2.47
C GLY A 182 1.88 -12.37 -1.37
N GLY A 183 2.50 -13.49 -1.71
CA GLY A 183 2.95 -14.50 -0.73
C GLY A 183 4.27 -14.13 -0.07
N GLY A 184 4.77 -14.97 0.84
CA GLY A 184 6.10 -14.83 1.42
C GLY A 184 6.26 -15.55 2.75
N PHE A 185 7.49 -15.53 3.26
CA PHE A 185 7.80 -15.93 4.63
C PHE A 185 7.45 -14.77 5.55
N VAL A 186 6.57 -15.01 6.52
CA VAL A 186 6.03 -13.94 7.38
C VAL A 186 6.44 -14.18 8.82
N GLN A 187 7.00 -13.14 9.43
CA GLN A 187 7.21 -13.04 10.87
C GLN A 187 6.35 -11.91 11.41
N ASN A 188 5.40 -12.26 12.28
CA ASN A 188 4.63 -11.26 13.01
C ASN A 188 5.47 -10.74 14.18
N LEU A 189 5.48 -9.42 14.34
CA LEU A 189 6.04 -8.75 15.50
C LEU A 189 4.95 -8.62 16.56
N ASP A 190 5.34 -8.24 17.77
CA ASP A 190 4.40 -7.96 18.84
C ASP A 190 4.11 -6.44 18.95
N ARG A 191 3.11 -6.07 19.74
CA ARG A 191 2.85 -4.67 20.08
C ARG A 191 3.86 -4.12 21.07
N ASN A 192 4.50 -4.98 21.87
CA ASN A 192 5.50 -4.53 22.82
C ASN A 192 6.85 -4.34 22.10
N PHE A 193 7.42 -3.15 22.27
CA PHE A 193 8.75 -2.83 21.76
C PHE A 193 9.82 -3.78 22.32
N ASN A 194 9.76 -4.08 23.63
CA ASN A 194 10.70 -4.97 24.31
C ASN A 194 10.66 -6.43 23.83
N GLU A 195 9.56 -6.88 23.23
CA GLU A 195 9.45 -8.23 22.66
C GLU A 195 9.85 -8.25 21.18
N SER A 196 9.52 -7.19 20.45
CA SER A 196 9.79 -7.08 19.02
C SER A 196 11.25 -6.80 18.69
N LEU A 197 11.92 -5.95 19.46
CA LEU A 197 13.33 -5.62 19.24
C LEU A 197 14.27 -6.86 19.30
N PRO A 198 14.25 -7.69 20.36
CA PRO A 198 15.12 -8.87 20.42
C PRO A 198 14.78 -9.90 19.33
N LEU A 199 13.51 -9.99 18.92
CA LEU A 199 13.12 -10.83 17.78
C LEU A 199 13.78 -10.34 16.48
N ILE A 200 13.74 -9.04 16.20
CA ILE A 200 14.40 -8.44 15.02
C ILE A 200 15.91 -8.67 15.07
N GLU A 201 16.55 -8.44 16.22
CA GLU A 201 17.99 -8.68 16.39
C GLU A 201 18.35 -10.16 16.16
N SER A 202 17.52 -11.09 16.65
CA SER A 202 17.73 -12.51 16.41
C SER A 202 17.61 -12.90 14.94
N LEU A 203 16.65 -12.31 14.21
CA LEU A 203 16.50 -12.53 12.76
C LEU A 203 17.68 -11.97 11.97
N ALA A 204 18.21 -10.82 12.40
CA ALA A 204 19.41 -10.23 11.81
C ALA A 204 20.63 -11.13 12.04
N GLN A 205 20.82 -11.65 13.25
CA GLN A 205 21.93 -12.55 13.60
C GLN A 205 21.86 -13.91 12.90
N LEU A 206 20.65 -14.41 12.61
CA LEU A 206 20.43 -15.69 11.94
C LEU A 206 20.47 -15.57 10.41
N ASP A 207 20.85 -14.40 9.87
CA ASP A 207 20.83 -14.12 8.43
C ASP A 207 19.47 -14.44 7.78
N TRP A 208 18.37 -14.03 8.43
CA TRP A 208 17.03 -14.19 7.87
C TRP A 208 16.96 -13.61 6.46
N LEU A 209 17.65 -12.48 6.24
CA LEU A 209 17.90 -11.90 4.93
C LEU A 209 19.26 -12.35 4.38
N ASP A 210 19.23 -13.29 3.45
CA ASP A 210 20.42 -13.76 2.75
C ASP A 210 20.42 -13.38 1.25
N ARG A 211 21.40 -13.91 0.52
CA ARG A 211 21.60 -13.72 -0.94
C ARG A 211 20.42 -14.17 -1.81
N GLY A 212 19.57 -15.08 -1.31
CA GLY A 212 18.37 -15.56 -2.00
C GLY A 212 17.14 -14.69 -1.76
N THR A 213 17.24 -13.68 -0.91
CA THR A 213 16.18 -12.70 -0.70
C THR A 213 16.04 -11.80 -1.92
N ARG A 214 14.80 -11.49 -2.32
CA ARG A 214 14.50 -10.55 -3.40
C ARG A 214 13.66 -9.36 -2.96
N LEU A 215 12.82 -9.55 -1.96
CA LEU A 215 12.03 -8.47 -1.37
C LEU A 215 11.89 -8.70 0.12
N MET A 216 12.07 -7.64 0.89
CA MET A 216 11.73 -7.57 2.31
C MET A 216 10.78 -6.41 2.54
N ILE A 217 9.83 -6.62 3.43
CA ILE A 217 8.72 -5.71 3.67
C ILE A 217 8.51 -5.62 5.18
N PHE A 218 8.62 -4.41 5.72
CA PHE A 218 8.07 -4.10 7.03
C PHE A 218 6.75 -3.36 6.79
N GLU A 219 5.64 -3.99 7.17
CA GLU A 219 4.31 -3.44 6.90
C GLU A 219 3.45 -3.38 8.16
N PHE A 220 2.68 -2.31 8.24
CA PHE A 220 1.76 -2.03 9.33
C PHE A 220 0.61 -1.15 8.82
N THR A 221 -0.50 -1.13 9.56
CA THR A 221 -1.67 -0.34 9.20
C THR A 221 -2.02 0.63 10.31
N LEU A 222 -2.20 1.89 9.95
CA LEU A 222 -2.60 2.96 10.86
C LEU A 222 -4.06 3.32 10.61
N TYR A 223 -4.77 3.72 11.65
CA TYR A 223 -6.14 4.24 11.58
C TYR A 223 -6.21 5.60 12.23
N ASN A 224 -6.54 6.63 11.43
CA ASN A 224 -6.79 7.96 11.96
C ASN A 224 -8.28 8.12 12.28
N LYS A 225 -8.58 8.38 13.55
CA LYS A 225 -9.96 8.51 14.03
C LYS A 225 -10.62 9.83 13.61
N ASN A 226 -9.85 10.90 13.45
CA ASN A 226 -10.34 12.23 13.08
C ASN A 226 -10.87 12.24 11.64
N THR A 227 -10.22 11.51 10.74
CA THR A 227 -10.60 11.47 9.32
C THR A 227 -11.28 10.16 8.90
N ASP A 228 -11.40 9.18 9.81
CA ASP A 228 -11.88 7.81 9.53
C ASP A 228 -11.17 7.17 8.31
N LEU A 229 -9.86 7.39 8.20
CA LEU A 229 -9.02 6.84 7.13
C LEU A 229 -8.07 5.78 7.69
N PHE A 230 -7.91 4.69 6.94
CA PHE A 230 -6.82 3.75 7.13
C PHE A 230 -5.62 4.18 6.30
N ASN A 231 -4.43 3.84 6.75
CA ASN A 231 -3.20 4.01 5.98
C ASN A 231 -2.38 2.73 6.05
N ASN A 232 -2.21 2.09 4.91
CA ASN A 232 -1.36 0.93 4.76
C ASN A 232 0.06 1.41 4.43
N VAL A 233 0.99 1.17 5.34
CA VAL A 233 2.39 1.59 5.20
C VAL A 233 3.23 0.33 4.96
N LYS A 234 4.04 0.38 3.90
CA LYS A 234 5.01 -0.66 3.56
C LYS A 234 6.36 -0.01 3.35
N ILE A 235 7.33 -0.36 4.18
CA ILE A 235 8.73 -0.05 3.96
C ILE A 235 9.33 -1.25 3.25
N LEU A 236 9.83 -1.04 2.03
CA LEU A 236 10.29 -2.10 1.15
C LEU A 236 11.80 -2.01 0.96
N GLY A 237 12.46 -3.17 0.99
CA GLY A 237 13.82 -3.36 0.55
C GLY A 237 13.86 -4.35 -0.61
N GLU A 238 14.10 -3.88 -1.82
CA GLU A 238 14.28 -4.76 -2.98
C GLU A 238 15.74 -5.13 -3.15
N VAL A 239 16.01 -6.42 -3.32
CA VAL A 239 17.37 -6.93 -3.52
C VAL A 239 17.51 -7.35 -4.97
N PRO A 240 18.16 -6.55 -5.84
CA PRO A 240 18.47 -6.98 -7.19
C PRO A 240 19.47 -8.14 -7.19
N VAL A 241 19.56 -8.87 -8.30
CA VAL A 241 20.54 -9.95 -8.49
C VAL A 241 21.99 -9.51 -8.36
N THR A 242 22.26 -8.22 -8.56
CA THR A 242 23.59 -7.62 -8.37
C THR A 242 24.00 -7.49 -6.91
N GLY A 243 23.05 -7.68 -5.98
CA GLY A 243 23.22 -7.38 -4.55
C GLY A 243 22.91 -5.93 -4.19
N GLY A 244 23.05 -5.61 -2.91
CA GLY A 244 22.56 -4.35 -2.34
C GLY A 244 21.06 -4.39 -2.08
N VAL A 245 20.56 -3.37 -1.37
CA VAL A 245 19.15 -3.24 -0.99
C VAL A 245 18.66 -1.89 -1.47
N LEU A 246 17.67 -1.87 -2.36
CA LEU A 246 16.94 -0.66 -2.71
C LEU A 246 15.82 -0.41 -1.68
N LEU A 247 16.05 0.54 -0.77
CA LEU A 247 15.13 0.91 0.28
C LEU A 247 14.21 2.05 -0.17
N TYR A 248 12.90 1.88 -0.01
CA TYR A 248 11.91 2.92 -0.26
C TYR A 248 10.60 2.65 0.52
N ILE A 249 9.69 3.64 0.56
CA ILE A 249 8.41 3.54 1.26
C ILE A 249 7.22 3.67 0.32
N GLN A 250 6.25 2.78 0.46
CA GLN A 250 4.94 2.84 -0.17
C GLN A 250 3.86 3.07 0.88
N VAL A 251 3.06 4.10 0.66
CA VAL A 251 2.01 4.53 1.59
C VAL A 251 0.71 4.65 0.81
N GLN A 252 -0.35 4.00 1.31
CA GLN A 252 -1.66 4.01 0.68
C GLN A 252 -2.76 4.23 1.71
N ALA A 253 -3.29 5.44 1.73
CA ALA A 253 -4.53 5.77 2.43
C ALA A 253 -5.73 5.08 1.76
N VAL A 254 -6.60 4.51 2.58
CA VAL A 254 -7.84 3.83 2.19
C VAL A 254 -8.96 4.36 3.06
N GLN A 255 -10.09 4.68 2.46
CA GLN A 255 -11.27 5.12 3.20
C GLN A 255 -11.92 3.93 3.90
N LYS A 256 -12.32 4.12 5.17
CA LYS A 256 -13.01 3.08 5.94
C LYS A 256 -14.37 2.72 5.34
N HIS A 257 -15.10 3.74 4.90
CA HIS A 257 -16.42 3.58 4.31
C HIS A 257 -16.29 3.48 2.80
N ALA A 258 -16.66 2.32 2.24
CA ALA A 258 -16.91 2.17 0.82
C ALA A 258 -18.19 2.92 0.42
N VAL A 259 -18.42 3.11 -0.89
CA VAL A 259 -19.61 3.75 -1.48
C VAL A 259 -20.92 3.26 -0.84
N TRP A 260 -21.02 1.96 -0.54
CA TRP A 260 -22.21 1.31 0.05
C TRP A 260 -22.38 1.49 1.56
N THR A 261 -21.34 1.96 2.24
CA THR A 261 -21.31 2.14 3.71
C THR A 261 -21.13 3.61 4.09
N GLY A 262 -21.17 4.50 3.11
CA GLY A 262 -21.08 5.94 3.28
C GLY A 262 -22.43 6.56 3.63
N SER A 263 -22.55 7.87 3.38
CA SER A 263 -23.80 8.59 3.60
C SER A 263 -24.92 8.09 2.68
N VAL A 264 -26.17 8.21 3.12
CA VAL A 264 -27.37 7.85 2.33
C VAL A 264 -27.36 8.54 0.96
N TRP A 265 -26.90 9.78 0.88
CA TRP A 265 -26.82 10.54 -0.38
C TRP A 265 -25.84 9.93 -1.38
N ILE A 266 -24.69 9.42 -0.92
CA ILE A 266 -23.71 8.75 -1.77
C ILE A 266 -24.32 7.44 -2.30
N ILE A 267 -24.99 6.67 -1.44
CA ILE A 267 -25.66 5.41 -1.84
C ILE A 267 -26.74 5.70 -2.88
N VAL A 268 -27.59 6.70 -2.67
CA VAL A 268 -28.63 7.11 -3.64
C VAL A 268 -27.98 7.54 -4.96
N SER A 269 -26.90 8.31 -4.93
CA SER A 269 -26.20 8.74 -6.14
C SER A 269 -25.59 7.55 -6.92
N ALA A 270 -25.06 6.56 -6.22
CA ALA A 270 -24.53 5.33 -6.81
C ALA A 270 -25.64 4.49 -7.45
N ILE A 271 -26.79 4.35 -6.79
CA ILE A 271 -27.96 3.65 -7.34
C ILE A 271 -28.43 4.31 -8.65
N ILE A 272 -28.55 5.65 -8.66
CA ILE A 272 -28.94 6.39 -9.86
C ILE A 272 -27.90 6.21 -10.98
N PHE A 273 -26.61 6.26 -10.65
CA PHE A 273 -25.53 6.00 -11.59
C PHE A 273 -25.65 4.61 -12.23
N TYR A 274 -25.87 3.55 -11.44
CA TYR A 274 -26.04 2.19 -11.96
C TYR A 274 -27.29 2.03 -12.84
N ILE A 275 -28.40 2.70 -12.50
CA ILE A 275 -29.62 2.70 -13.34
C ILE A 275 -29.32 3.35 -14.70
N MET A 276 -28.61 4.48 -14.70
CA MET A 276 -28.22 5.17 -15.94
C MET A 276 -27.24 4.32 -16.76
N ALA A 277 -26.23 3.72 -16.13
CA ALA A 277 -25.30 2.81 -16.80
C ALA A 277 -26.05 1.64 -17.44
N MET A 278 -26.99 1.00 -16.72
CA MET A 278 -27.83 -0.07 -17.26
C MET A 278 -28.68 0.38 -18.46
N TYR A 279 -29.24 1.60 -18.41
CA TYR A 279 -29.96 2.18 -19.53
C TYR A 279 -29.09 2.31 -20.78
N TYR A 280 -27.87 2.84 -20.64
CA TYR A 280 -26.92 2.94 -21.75
C TYR A 280 -26.44 1.56 -22.23
N CYS A 281 -26.22 0.60 -21.33
CA CYS A 281 -25.87 -0.79 -21.67
C CYS A 281 -26.92 -1.42 -22.59
N VAL A 282 -28.19 -1.32 -22.21
CA VAL A 282 -29.30 -1.86 -23.03
C VAL A 282 -29.39 -1.14 -24.37
N GLY A 283 -29.19 0.19 -24.38
CA GLY A 283 -29.12 0.98 -25.60
C GLY A 283 -28.06 0.47 -26.58
N GLU A 284 -26.83 0.31 -26.11
CA GLU A 284 -25.70 -0.17 -26.92
C GLU A 284 -25.89 -1.61 -27.41
N ILE A 285 -26.42 -2.50 -26.56
CA ILE A 285 -26.74 -3.88 -26.94
C ILE A 285 -27.77 -3.90 -28.07
N LEU A 286 -28.81 -3.06 -28.01
CA LEU A 286 -29.84 -2.96 -29.05
C LEU A 286 -29.27 -2.41 -30.37
N VAL A 287 -28.39 -1.41 -30.30
CA VAL A 287 -27.72 -0.82 -31.48
C VAL A 287 -26.79 -1.84 -32.14
N CYS A 288 -26.02 -2.59 -31.34
CA CYS A 288 -25.15 -3.66 -31.81
C CYS A 288 -25.98 -4.78 -32.47
N ARG A 289 -27.09 -5.20 -31.85
CA ARG A 289 -27.98 -6.24 -32.40
C ARG A 289 -28.66 -5.82 -33.71
N ARG A 290 -29.06 -4.55 -33.83
CA ARG A 290 -29.75 -4.04 -35.04
C ARG A 290 -28.78 -3.75 -36.18
N SER A 291 -27.57 -3.26 -35.90
CA SER A 291 -26.59 -2.85 -36.92
C SER A 291 -25.70 -4.00 -37.39
N GLY A 292 -25.63 -5.10 -36.62
CA GLY A 292 -24.73 -6.22 -36.84
C GLY A 292 -23.30 -5.92 -36.38
N TYR A 293 -22.66 -6.90 -35.74
CA TYR A 293 -21.36 -6.71 -35.06
C TYR A 293 -20.26 -6.15 -35.99
N LYS A 294 -20.21 -6.59 -37.26
CA LYS A 294 -19.20 -6.15 -38.23
C LYS A 294 -19.27 -4.68 -38.58
N LYS A 295 -20.49 -4.12 -38.65
CA LYS A 295 -20.70 -2.70 -38.98
C LYS A 295 -20.48 -1.82 -37.74
N TYR A 296 -20.85 -2.34 -36.58
CA TYR A 296 -20.62 -1.69 -35.28
C TYR A 296 -19.13 -1.49 -35.00
N LEU A 297 -18.31 -2.53 -35.16
CA LEU A 297 -16.85 -2.45 -34.95
C LEU A 297 -16.11 -1.63 -36.02
N LYS A 298 -16.76 -1.29 -37.14
CA LYS A 298 -16.15 -0.42 -38.15
C LYS A 298 -16.39 1.07 -37.84
N ASN A 299 -17.34 1.39 -36.98
CA ASN A 299 -17.62 2.77 -36.58
C ASN A 299 -16.77 3.14 -35.36
N PHE A 300 -15.96 4.18 -35.49
CA PHE A 300 -15.09 4.68 -34.41
C PHE A 300 -15.90 5.09 -33.17
N TRP A 301 -17.00 5.82 -33.35
CA TRP A 301 -17.83 6.31 -32.24
C TRP A 301 -18.43 5.19 -31.41
N ASN A 302 -18.89 4.13 -32.07
CA ASN A 302 -19.43 2.96 -31.38
C ASN A 302 -18.35 2.23 -30.56
N ILE A 303 -17.10 2.21 -31.01
CA ILE A 303 -15.99 1.65 -30.23
C ILE A 303 -15.73 2.51 -28.99
N VAL A 304 -15.75 3.84 -29.13
CA VAL A 304 -15.55 4.75 -27.99
C VAL A 304 -16.67 4.55 -26.96
N ASP A 305 -17.93 4.49 -27.39
CA ASP A 305 -19.07 4.26 -26.50
C ASP A 305 -18.99 2.90 -25.80
N LEU A 306 -18.58 1.85 -26.52
CA LEU A 306 -18.33 0.52 -25.95
C LEU A 306 -17.21 0.53 -24.91
N VAL A 307 -16.10 1.24 -25.17
CA VAL A 307 -14.96 1.32 -24.24
C VAL A 307 -15.35 2.07 -22.97
N ILE A 308 -16.08 3.19 -23.10
CA ILE A 308 -16.60 3.93 -21.94
C ILE A 308 -17.46 3.01 -21.08
N LEU A 309 -18.38 2.28 -21.71
CA LEU A 309 -19.30 1.38 -21.02
C LEU A 309 -18.62 0.17 -20.36
N ILE A 310 -17.48 -0.28 -20.88
CA ILE A 310 -16.69 -1.37 -20.26
C ILE A 310 -15.85 -0.87 -19.08
N LEU A 311 -15.41 0.40 -19.12
CA LEU A 311 -14.56 0.99 -18.09
C LEU A 311 -15.35 1.49 -16.86
N GLU A 312 -16.63 1.78 -17.04
CA GLU A 312 -17.58 2.17 -15.98
C GLU A 312 -18.06 0.99 -15.12
#